data_AF-A0A803XSK5-F1
#
_entry.id   AF-A0A803XSK5-F1
#
_cell.length_a   1.000
_cell.length_b   1.000
_cell.length_c   1.000
_cell.angle_alpha   90.00
_cell.angle_beta   90.00
_cell.angle_gamma   90.00
#
_symmetry.space_group_name_H-M   'P 1'
#
loop_
_entity.id
_entity.type
_entity.pdbx_description
1 polymer ?
#
loop_
_entity_poly.entity_id
_entity_poly.type
_entity_poly.pdbx_seq_one_letter_code
_entity_poly.pdbx_strand_id
1 'polypeptide(L)'
;SPELSPFQTKQSQFPQPFLRGELLQPSDHLTDLGVCLHKSSSGLDLPMKVVDMFGCCLPVCAIYFECLHELVKHDENGLIFRDSDELAEQLKMLFLEFPTLEGKLHEFRKNLRASKQLSWDESWDQTCTSLSEQSPWCSPHLFFSPPC
;
A
#
# COMPACT_ATOMS: atom_id res chain seq x y z
N SER A 1 48.08 -20.70 -22.68
CA SER A 1 46.64 -20.50 -22.39
C SER A 1 46.29 -21.23 -21.10
N PRO A 2 45.71 -20.55 -20.12
CA PRO A 2 44.74 -21.16 -19.23
C PRO A 2 43.40 -20.41 -19.32
N GLU A 3 42.31 -21.16 -19.36
CA GLU A 3 40.94 -20.67 -19.39
C GLU A 3 40.56 -19.94 -18.10
N LEU A 4 39.84 -18.84 -18.22
CA LEU A 4 39.15 -18.16 -17.12
C LEU A 4 37.85 -18.92 -16.82
N SER A 5 37.73 -19.49 -15.62
CA SER A 5 36.45 -19.97 -15.11
C SER A 5 35.55 -18.79 -14.75
N PRO A 6 34.23 -18.85 -15.02
CA PRO A 6 33.34 -17.75 -14.67
C PRO A 6 33.15 -17.70 -13.15
N PHE A 7 33.35 -16.51 -12.58
CA PHE A 7 32.97 -16.17 -11.21
C PHE A 7 31.51 -16.53 -10.98
N GLN A 8 31.25 -17.55 -10.18
CA GLN A 8 29.90 -17.81 -9.66
C GLN A 8 29.58 -16.75 -8.61
N THR A 9 28.75 -15.78 -8.96
CA THR A 9 28.06 -14.94 -7.98
C THR A 9 27.16 -15.85 -7.14
N LYS A 10 27.57 -16.11 -5.89
CA LYS A 10 26.68 -16.70 -4.88
C LYS A 10 25.55 -15.70 -4.65
N GLN A 11 24.41 -15.95 -5.26
CA GLN A 11 23.18 -15.24 -4.95
C GLN A 11 22.77 -15.68 -3.54
N SER A 12 23.02 -14.82 -2.56
CA SER A 12 22.53 -15.00 -1.19
C SER A 12 21.00 -14.95 -1.25
N GLN A 13 20.38 -16.12 -1.16
CA GLN A 13 18.94 -16.26 -1.08
C GLN A 13 18.49 -15.70 0.27
N PHE A 14 18.08 -14.42 0.27
CA PHE A 14 17.32 -13.87 1.39
C PHE A 14 15.97 -14.59 1.40
N PRO A 15 15.62 -15.35 2.45
CA PRO A 15 14.28 -15.88 2.57
C PRO A 15 13.36 -14.66 2.72
N GLN A 16 12.51 -14.40 1.73
CA GLN A 16 11.38 -13.51 1.91
C GLN A 16 10.47 -14.20 2.93
N PRO A 17 10.26 -13.63 4.13
CA PRO A 17 9.20 -14.13 4.98
C PRO A 17 7.89 -13.88 4.23
N PHE A 18 7.24 -14.97 3.82
CA PHE A 18 5.86 -14.95 3.38
C PHE A 18 5.01 -14.57 4.59
N LEU A 19 4.80 -13.27 4.81
CA LEU A 19 3.86 -12.77 5.81
C LEU A 19 2.45 -13.04 5.26
N ARG A 20 1.92 -14.20 5.65
CA ARG A 20 0.48 -14.49 5.59
C ARG A 20 -0.23 -13.40 6.41
N GLY A 21 -1.25 -12.76 5.86
CA GLY A 21 -1.99 -11.62 6.42
C GLY A 21 -2.81 -11.92 7.69
N GLU A 22 -2.23 -12.62 8.65
CA GLU A 22 -2.82 -12.80 9.98
C GLU A 22 -2.38 -11.63 10.88
N LEU A 23 -3.24 -10.62 10.91
CA LEU A 23 -3.50 -9.68 12.01
C LEU A 23 -2.36 -9.53 13.03
N LEU A 24 -1.32 -8.83 12.62
CA LEU A 24 -0.41 -8.18 13.55
C LEU A 24 -1.22 -7.18 14.40
N GLN A 25 -1.02 -7.17 15.72
CA GLN A 25 -1.68 -6.21 16.58
C GLN A 25 -1.33 -4.78 16.12
N PRO A 26 -2.14 -3.76 16.48
CA PRO A 26 -1.86 -2.35 16.22
C PRO A 26 -0.45 -1.83 16.56
N SER A 27 0.34 -2.61 17.30
CA SER A 27 1.70 -2.34 17.76
C SER A 27 2.80 -2.93 16.88
N ASP A 28 2.51 -3.85 15.95
CA ASP A 28 3.55 -4.71 15.35
C ASP A 28 3.88 -4.36 13.89
N HIS A 29 3.52 -3.17 13.42
CA HIS A 29 4.09 -2.68 12.16
C HIS A 29 5.60 -2.45 12.39
N LEU A 30 6.45 -3.19 11.66
CA LEU A 30 7.92 -3.04 11.74
C LEU A 30 8.42 -1.63 11.34
N THR A 31 7.53 -0.82 10.74
CA THR A 31 7.80 0.55 10.33
C THR A 31 6.71 1.48 10.86
N ASP A 32 7.11 2.65 11.32
CA ASP A 32 6.21 3.67 11.86
C ASP A 32 5.74 4.70 10.82
N LEU A 33 6.50 4.87 9.74
CA LEU A 33 6.27 5.88 8.71
C LEU A 33 6.81 5.39 7.36
N GLY A 34 6.02 5.55 6.29
CA GLY A 34 6.46 5.36 4.92
C GLY A 34 6.96 6.67 4.28
N VAL A 35 7.94 6.60 3.38
CA VAL A 35 8.36 7.75 2.55
C VAL A 35 8.21 7.39 1.08
N CYS A 36 7.43 8.18 0.34
CA CYS A 36 7.20 8.00 -1.08
C CYS A 36 7.78 9.18 -1.88
N LEU A 37 8.84 8.90 -2.64
CA LEU A 37 9.46 9.84 -3.57
C LEU A 37 8.99 9.66 -5.02
N HIS A 38 8.06 8.72 -5.23
CA HIS A 38 7.57 8.43 -6.57
C HIS A 38 6.70 9.59 -7.07
N LYS A 39 7.11 10.17 -8.20
CA LYS A 39 6.29 11.05 -9.01
C LYS A 39 5.95 10.33 -10.30
N SER A 40 4.67 10.23 -10.64
CA SER A 40 4.31 9.81 -11.98
C SER A 40 4.75 10.88 -12.99
N SER A 41 5.39 10.44 -14.08
CA SER A 41 5.75 11.32 -15.19
C SER A 41 4.52 11.87 -15.93
N SER A 42 3.37 11.20 -15.84
CA SER A 42 2.09 11.68 -16.38
C SER A 42 1.36 12.62 -15.41
N GLY A 43 1.71 12.57 -14.12
CA GLY A 43 1.00 13.28 -13.05
C GLY A 43 -0.35 12.67 -12.66
N LEU A 44 -0.86 11.71 -13.43
CA LEU A 44 -2.20 11.12 -13.30
C LEU A 44 -2.21 9.79 -12.56
N ASP A 45 -1.08 9.09 -12.50
CA ASP A 45 -1.03 7.77 -11.88
C ASP A 45 -0.89 7.89 -10.36
N LEU A 46 -1.76 7.20 -9.63
CA LEU A 46 -1.66 7.08 -8.19
C LEU A 46 -0.45 6.19 -7.80
N PRO A 47 0.31 6.57 -6.77
CA PRO A 47 1.48 5.83 -6.34
C PRO A 47 1.02 4.57 -5.63
N MET A 48 1.08 3.44 -6.34
CA MET A 48 0.71 2.12 -5.82
C MET A 48 1.41 1.79 -4.49
N LYS A 49 2.63 2.28 -4.31
CA LYS A 49 3.38 2.13 -3.04
C LYS A 49 2.68 2.76 -1.84
N VAL A 50 2.02 3.91 -2.03
CA VAL A 50 1.27 4.55 -0.95
C VAL A 50 0.00 3.77 -0.65
N VAL A 51 -0.66 3.23 -1.68
CA VAL A 51 -1.83 2.35 -1.51
C VAL A 51 -1.47 1.13 -0.67
N ASP A 52 -0.35 0.46 -0.97
CA ASP A 52 0.15 -0.69 -0.19
C ASP A 52 0.41 -0.32 1.27
N MET A 53 1.03 0.84 1.52
CA MET A 53 1.32 1.33 2.87
C MET A 53 0.03 1.64 3.66
N PHE A 54 -0.94 2.27 3.02
CA PHE A 54 -2.24 2.56 3.63
C PHE A 54 -3.03 1.29 3.94
N GLY A 55 -2.92 0.24 3.11
CA GLY A 55 -3.48 -1.08 3.39
C GLY A 55 -2.97 -1.70 4.69
N CYS A 56 -1.76 -1.35 5.12
CA CYS A 56 -1.18 -1.75 6.41
C CYS A 56 -1.38 -0.71 7.53
N CYS A 57 -2.24 0.29 7.34
CA CYS A 57 -2.43 1.42 8.25
C CYS A 57 -1.12 2.21 8.53
N LEU A 58 -0.18 2.24 7.58
CA LEU A 58 1.08 2.95 7.71
C LEU A 58 0.94 4.38 7.14
N PRO A 59 1.04 5.44 7.97
CA PRO A 59 1.06 6.81 7.46
C PRO A 59 2.28 7.06 6.58
N VAL A 60 2.18 8.02 5.67
CA VAL A 60 3.26 8.33 4.71
C VAL A 60 3.62 9.81 4.67
N CYS A 61 4.88 10.10 4.38
CA CYS A 61 5.31 11.37 3.78
C CYS A 61 5.47 11.15 2.27
N ALA A 62 4.75 11.90 1.44
CA ALA A 62 4.78 11.73 -0.02
C ALA A 62 5.17 13.02 -0.74
N ILE A 63 6.00 12.91 -1.77
CA ILE A 63 6.42 14.06 -2.56
C ILE A 63 5.28 14.57 -3.45
N TYR A 64 5.04 15.88 -3.46
CA TYR A 64 3.92 16.48 -4.18
C TYR A 64 3.97 16.22 -5.70
N PHE A 65 2.81 15.83 -6.24
CA PHE A 65 2.44 15.86 -7.67
C PHE A 65 0.90 15.97 -7.78
N GLU A 66 0.39 16.24 -8.99
CA GLU A 66 -0.98 16.71 -9.23
C GLU A 66 -2.07 15.80 -8.63
N CYS A 67 -2.09 14.50 -8.94
CA CYS A 67 -3.11 13.58 -8.43
C CYS A 67 -2.87 13.03 -7.02
N LEU A 68 -1.78 13.41 -6.33
CA LEU A 68 -1.46 12.87 -5.00
C LEU A 68 -2.57 13.13 -3.97
N HIS A 69 -3.21 14.30 -4.06
CA HIS A 69 -4.23 14.75 -3.12
C HIS A 69 -5.49 13.88 -3.12
N GLU A 70 -5.72 13.07 -4.15
CA GLU A 70 -6.81 12.09 -4.19
C GLU A 70 -6.59 10.98 -3.17
N LEU A 71 -5.33 10.58 -2.98
CA LEU A 71 -4.93 9.48 -2.10
C LEU A 71 -4.44 9.99 -0.72
N VAL A 72 -3.47 10.90 -0.71
CA VAL A 72 -2.90 11.45 0.54
C VAL A 72 -3.58 12.77 0.87
N LYS A 73 -4.23 12.82 2.03
CA LYS A 73 -4.83 14.02 2.61
C LYS A 73 -3.85 14.57 3.64
N HIS A 74 -3.22 15.70 3.28
CA HIS A 74 -2.22 16.36 4.11
C HIS A 74 -2.78 16.63 5.52
N ASP A 75 -2.02 16.30 6.55
CA ASP A 75 -2.39 16.42 7.96
C ASP A 75 -3.59 15.56 8.40
N GLU A 76 -4.09 14.66 7.56
CA GLU A 76 -5.15 13.72 7.95
C GLU A 76 -4.64 12.27 7.98
N ASN A 77 -4.07 11.79 6.87
CA ASN A 77 -3.59 10.41 6.74
C ASN A 77 -2.09 10.31 6.43
N GLY A 78 -1.44 11.46 6.27
CA GLY A 78 -0.02 11.58 5.97
C GLY A 78 0.39 13.02 5.76
N LEU A 79 1.63 13.21 5.32
CA LEU A 79 2.19 14.51 4.99
C LEU A 79 2.60 14.55 3.52
N ILE A 80 2.61 15.76 2.99
CA ILE A 80 3.00 16.04 1.61
C ILE A 80 4.14 17.04 1.68
N PHE A 81 5.23 16.78 0.98
CA PHE A 81 6.39 17.66 0.91
C PHE A 81 6.78 17.95 -0.54
N ARG A 82 7.48 19.05 -0.77
CA ARG A 82 7.94 19.51 -2.09
C ARG A 82 9.43 19.28 -2.27
N ASP A 83 10.19 19.35 -1.20
CA ASP A 83 11.65 19.26 -1.19
C ASP A 83 12.19 18.53 0.05
N SER A 84 13.53 18.41 0.11
CA SER A 84 14.22 17.73 1.20
C SER A 84 14.11 18.47 2.53
N ASP A 85 13.99 19.80 2.52
CA ASP A 85 13.96 20.60 3.72
C ASP A 85 12.60 20.44 4.40
N GLU A 86 11.50 20.52 3.65
CA GLU A 86 10.15 20.20 4.12
C GLU A 86 10.08 18.76 4.65
N LEU A 87 10.65 17.77 3.95
CA LEU A 87 10.69 16.38 4.44
C LEU A 87 11.44 16.28 5.77
N ALA A 88 12.59 16.95 5.91
CA ALA A 88 13.37 16.92 7.13
C ALA A 88 12.63 17.55 8.32
N GLU A 89 11.90 18.66 8.09
CA GLU A 89 11.06 19.29 9.10
C GLU A 89 9.88 18.40 9.51
N GLN A 90 9.22 17.78 8.54
CA GLN A 90 8.13 16.83 8.78
C GLN A 90 8.60 15.63 9.60
N LEU A 91 9.76 15.04 9.27
CA LEU A 91 10.34 13.95 10.06
C LEU A 91 10.64 14.39 11.49
N LYS A 92 11.25 15.56 11.70
CA LYS A 92 11.49 16.09 13.05
C LYS A 92 10.18 16.21 13.82
N MET A 93 9.16 16.82 13.21
CA MET A 93 7.84 17.02 13.82
C MET A 93 7.16 15.70 14.19
N LEU A 94 7.20 14.69 13.30
CA LEU A 94 6.59 13.39 13.55
C LEU A 94 7.27 12.59 14.67
N PHE A 95 8.59 12.73 14.82
CA PHE A 95 9.37 11.95 15.78
C PHE A 95 9.73 12.72 17.06
N LEU A 96 9.42 14.01 17.16
CA LEU A 96 9.66 14.84 18.36
C LEU A 96 8.96 14.28 19.61
N GLU A 97 7.76 13.72 19.43
CA GLU A 97 6.95 13.15 20.50
C GLU A 97 6.86 11.62 20.42
N PHE A 98 7.78 10.95 19.73
CA PHE A 98 7.76 9.48 19.62
C PHE A 98 8.48 8.81 20.80
N PRO A 99 7.99 7.68 21.37
CA PRO A 99 6.75 6.96 21.06
C PRO A 99 5.61 7.33 22.04
N THR A 100 4.99 8.49 21.89
CA THR A 100 3.76 8.83 22.64
C THR A 100 2.51 8.42 21.87
N LEU A 101 1.43 8.13 22.60
CA LEU A 101 0.11 7.84 22.03
C LEU A 101 -0.66 9.10 21.60
N GLU A 102 -0.12 10.28 21.89
CA GLU A 102 -0.73 11.58 21.63
C GLU A 102 -0.09 12.28 20.41
N GLY A 103 0.97 11.70 19.85
CA GLY A 103 1.67 12.25 18.69
C GLY A 103 0.94 12.07 17.36
N LYS A 104 1.30 12.90 16.39
CA LYS A 104 0.69 12.98 15.06
C LYS A 104 0.70 11.66 14.27
N LEU A 105 1.73 10.82 14.46
CA LEU A 105 1.80 9.47 13.88
C LEU A 105 0.65 8.58 14.36
N HIS A 106 0.27 8.68 15.64
CA HIS A 106 -0.85 7.92 16.19
C HIS A 106 -2.19 8.41 15.61
N GLU A 107 -2.34 9.74 15.48
CA GLU A 107 -3.51 10.35 14.85
C GLU A 107 -3.69 9.88 13.41
N PHE A 108 -2.64 9.91 12.58
CA PHE A 108 -2.73 9.45 11.21
C PHE A 108 -3.12 7.97 11.11
N ARG A 109 -2.57 7.10 11.97
CA ARG A 109 -2.96 5.69 12.02
C ARG A 109 -4.42 5.50 12.41
N LYS A 110 -4.90 6.29 13.37
CA LYS A 110 -6.31 6.29 13.77
C LYS A 110 -7.19 6.70 12.59
N ASN A 111 -6.81 7.74 11.86
CA ASN A 111 -7.54 8.20 10.68
C ASN A 111 -7.53 7.14 9.57
N LEU A 112 -6.39 6.50 9.30
CA LEU A 112 -6.28 5.40 8.33
C LEU A 112 -7.17 4.21 8.69
N ARG A 113 -7.25 3.84 9.97
CA ARG A 113 -8.14 2.76 10.44
C ARG A 113 -9.62 3.15 10.39
N ALA A 114 -9.92 4.43 10.63
CA ALA A 114 -11.28 4.95 10.59
C ALA A 114 -11.78 5.09 9.14
N SER A 115 -10.90 5.49 8.22
CA SER A 115 -11.14 5.45 6.80
C SER A 115 -11.13 3.98 6.36
N LYS A 116 -12.30 3.33 6.37
CA LYS A 116 -12.49 1.99 5.78
C LYS A 116 -12.27 2.06 4.26
N GLN A 117 -11.02 2.21 3.82
CA GLN A 117 -10.66 1.78 2.49
C GLN A 117 -10.67 0.26 2.54
N LEU A 118 -11.58 -0.34 1.76
CA LEU A 118 -11.60 -1.79 1.58
C LEU A 118 -10.18 -2.21 1.15
N SER A 119 -9.68 -3.29 1.75
CA SER A 119 -8.49 -3.93 1.23
C SER A 119 -8.71 -4.29 -0.25
N TRP A 120 -7.62 -4.44 -0.98
CA TRP A 120 -7.69 -4.81 -2.39
C TRP A 120 -8.52 -6.10 -2.55
N ASP A 121 -8.30 -7.12 -1.71
CA ASP A 121 -9.05 -8.37 -1.73
C ASP A 121 -10.55 -8.16 -1.52
N GLU A 122 -10.95 -7.37 -0.52
CA GLU A 122 -12.38 -7.07 -0.26
C GLU A 122 -13.03 -6.29 -1.41
N SER A 123 -12.30 -5.37 -2.05
CA SER A 123 -12.80 -4.60 -3.19
C SER A 123 -12.96 -5.48 -4.43
N TRP A 124 -12.02 -6.41 -4.65
CA TRP A 124 -12.09 -7.38 -5.73
C TRP A 124 -13.20 -8.39 -5.55
N ASP A 125 -13.36 -8.94 -4.35
CA ASP A 125 -14.45 -9.88 -4.05
C ASP A 125 -15.81 -9.22 -4.27
N GLN A 126 -16.02 -7.98 -3.82
CA GLN A 126 -17.28 -7.27 -4.05
C GLN A 126 -17.54 -6.99 -5.54
N THR A 127 -16.53 -6.56 -6.27
CA THR A 127 -16.68 -6.17 -7.68
C THR A 127 -16.84 -7.39 -8.58
N CYS A 128 -16.03 -8.44 -8.40
CA CYS A 128 -16.12 -9.65 -9.20
C CYS A 128 -17.35 -10.49 -8.86
N THR A 129 -17.75 -10.59 -7.59
CA THR A 129 -18.98 -11.31 -7.22
C THR A 129 -20.20 -10.64 -7.83
N SER A 130 -20.31 -9.31 -7.74
CA SER A 130 -21.44 -8.57 -8.34
C SER A 130 -21.49 -8.65 -9.87
N LEU A 131 -20.33 -8.77 -10.54
CA LEU A 131 -20.26 -9.01 -11.99
C LEU A 131 -20.65 -10.44 -12.38
N SER A 132 -20.35 -11.42 -11.53
CA SER A 132 -20.75 -12.82 -11.74
C SER A 132 -22.26 -13.01 -11.64
N GLU A 133 -22.93 -12.29 -10.72
CA GLU A 133 -24.38 -12.31 -10.56
C GLU A 133 -25.13 -11.61 -11.70
N GLN A 134 -24.48 -10.68 -12.40
CA GLN A 134 -25.04 -9.94 -13.54
C GLN A 134 -24.79 -10.63 -14.89
N SER A 135 -24.02 -11.72 -14.90
CA SER A 135 -23.72 -12.46 -16.13
C SER A 135 -24.77 -13.56 -16.38
N PRO A 136 -25.55 -13.51 -17.47
CA PRO A 136 -26.56 -14.53 -17.79
C PRO A 136 -25.95 -15.92 -18.10
N TRP A 137 -24.61 -16.00 -18.17
CA TRP A 137 -23.84 -17.21 -18.45
C TRP A 137 -23.59 -18.10 -17.22
N CYS A 138 -23.95 -17.64 -16.01
CA CYS A 138 -23.92 -18.44 -14.78
C CYS A 138 -25.32 -19.00 -14.42
N SER A 139 -26.06 -19.52 -15.40
CA SER A 139 -27.24 -20.36 -15.12
C SER A 139 -26.90 -21.84 -15.27
N PRO A 140 -27.01 -22.67 -14.22
CA PRO A 140 -26.81 -24.13 -14.31
C PRO A 140 -27.81 -24.84 -15.24
N HIS A 141 -28.84 -24.14 -15.72
CA HIS A 141 -29.97 -24.72 -16.44
C HIS A 141 -29.84 -24.76 -17.97
N LEU A 142 -28.72 -24.32 -18.56
CA LEU A 142 -28.52 -24.30 -20.03
C LEU A 142 -27.56 -25.36 -20.58
N PHE A 143 -27.02 -26.25 -19.74
CA PHE A 143 -26.31 -27.44 -20.20
C PHE A 143 -27.17 -28.69 -19.91
N PHE A 144 -27.41 -29.49 -20.94
CA PHE A 144 -28.27 -30.68 -21.00
C PHE A 144 -29.75 -30.44 -21.33
N SER A 145 -30.00 -30.26 -22.63
CA SER A 145 -30.95 -31.13 -23.33
C SER A 145 -30.29 -31.63 -24.62
N PRO A 146 -30.02 -32.93 -24.78
CA PRO A 146 -29.58 -33.46 -26.07
C PRO A 146 -30.78 -33.50 -27.04
N PRO A 147 -30.60 -33.22 -28.34
CA PRO A 147 -31.66 -33.42 -29.31
C PRO A 147 -31.92 -34.92 -29.55
N CYS A 148 -33.18 -35.26 -29.84
CA CYS A 148 -33.66 -36.61 -30.21
C CYS A 148 -32.86 -37.23 -31.36
#